data_AF-A0A1L6I0D9-F1
#
_entry.id   AF-A0A1L6I0D9-F1
#
_cell.length_a   1.000
_cell.length_b   1.000
_cell.length_c   1.000
_cell.angle_alpha   90.00
_cell.angle_beta   90.00
_cell.angle_gamma   90.00
#
_symmetry.space_group_name_H-M   'P 1'
#
loop_
_entity.id
_entity.type
_entity.pdbx_description
1 polymer ?
#
loop_
_entity_poly.entity_id
_entity_poly.type
_entity_poly.pdbx_seq_one_letter_code
_entity_poly.pdbx_strand_id
1 'polypeptide(L)'
;MDDNLTRPTQGNLAAVRKTEMFSELRNEVGRENMHTFSRTGSGLPPERSHLVGQRLVEPYVSHLQNTGQLSDQHVAGILRGMVKRLGKPALDQQMGNPQQYVSHGFDHSERVAAYTDKIVKAYPEIADKAASKYNVPPATARLLFQVLAHWHDVGYPDLDGRPKATHGLSGASRFDSVADELNRLIVREKGHANEVLSDMRKAIQLHSADVDAGPYPINVKTDRGSLLVSDVDALKKLLHHYSVASRRPHRVSAIEVRGDHADDLKKQIESVLKSQPPGQSASVTADKTRPEYTGRPASLDKGNEVKVGLRYTDQELTKNPFAIIRFADNLDMAADRLSPLQRSPAFRAMYWKLGDHGPIGSALGALGKLDTKNVSDVRTILSGLREAGTAHEPGDIDTSILSNVARQFSPDSIRNLNAGAARQRLIKATVDSILSSPIAEGLSDPERASLRETGYRLNGESIRHFGGCEAIESVDVKRGKVLVTVNGPLYQKLNEVKDPDGIGIGEYQIERTRQAFSSLTINGRRPVVEVVERNPP
;
A
#
# COMPACT_ATOMS: atom_id res chain seq x y z
N MET A 1 -56.63 27.59 27.90
CA MET A 1 -55.30 28.19 27.65
C MET A 1 -54.30 27.33 28.40
N ASP A 2 -53.55 26.50 27.68
CA ASP A 2 -52.23 25.97 28.11
C ASP A 2 -51.64 25.16 26.94
N ASP A 3 -51.07 25.90 25.97
CA ASP A 3 -50.24 25.36 24.88
C ASP A 3 -48.82 25.12 25.38
N ASN A 4 -48.61 24.03 26.13
CA ASN A 4 -47.30 23.68 26.70
C ASN A 4 -46.85 22.24 26.41
N LEU A 5 -47.21 21.69 25.25
CA LEU A 5 -46.68 20.44 24.72
C LEU A 5 -46.50 20.66 23.21
N THR A 6 -45.34 20.99 22.67
CA THR A 6 -44.11 20.20 22.70
C THR A 6 -42.93 21.12 22.34
N ARG A 7 -42.25 21.70 23.33
CA ARG A 7 -40.91 22.24 23.08
C ARG A 7 -39.94 21.07 22.94
N PRO A 8 -39.13 20.98 21.87
CA PRO A 8 -38.15 19.93 21.74
C PRO A 8 -37.20 19.99 22.94
N THR A 9 -37.08 18.91 23.69
CA THR A 9 -36.04 18.79 24.71
C THR A 9 -34.67 18.89 24.03
N GLN A 10 -33.65 19.41 24.73
CA GLN A 10 -32.27 19.49 24.20
C GLN A 10 -31.76 18.14 23.67
N GLY A 11 -32.19 17.03 24.27
CA GLY A 11 -31.90 15.67 23.81
C GLY A 11 -32.54 15.33 22.44
N ASN A 12 -33.77 15.76 22.19
CA ASN A 12 -34.45 15.53 20.91
C ASN A 12 -33.87 16.42 19.79
N LEU A 13 -33.45 17.66 20.09
CA LEU A 13 -32.74 18.51 19.13
C LEU A 13 -31.37 17.95 18.76
N ALA A 14 -30.63 17.39 19.73
CA ALA A 14 -29.35 16.75 19.47
C ALA A 14 -29.51 15.47 18.62
N ALA A 15 -30.56 14.67 18.85
CA ALA A 15 -30.86 13.46 18.08
C ALA A 15 -31.35 13.77 16.65
N VAL A 16 -32.19 14.80 16.48
CA VAL A 16 -32.64 15.28 15.16
C VAL A 16 -31.47 15.88 14.38
N ARG A 17 -30.65 16.75 15.01
CA ARG A 17 -29.44 17.32 14.37
C ARG A 17 -28.35 16.29 14.09
N LYS A 18 -28.24 15.24 14.92
CA LYS A 18 -27.40 14.05 14.64
C LYS A 18 -27.86 13.41 13.34
N THR A 19 -29.16 13.16 13.21
CA THR A 19 -29.75 12.56 12.00
C THR A 19 -29.58 13.46 10.78
N GLU A 20 -29.73 14.78 10.92
CA GLU A 20 -29.52 15.76 9.85
C GLU A 20 -28.06 15.84 9.41
N MET A 21 -27.10 15.98 10.33
CA MET A 21 -25.67 16.03 9.99
C MET A 21 -25.20 14.71 9.36
N PHE A 22 -25.66 13.56 9.89
CA PHE A 22 -25.35 12.26 9.30
C PHE A 22 -26.05 12.05 7.95
N SER A 23 -27.26 12.56 7.76
CA SER A 23 -28.00 12.52 6.49
C SER A 23 -27.39 13.46 5.44
N GLU A 24 -26.93 14.64 5.83
CA GLU A 24 -26.22 15.60 4.98
C GLU A 24 -24.84 15.08 4.57
N LEU A 25 -24.03 14.60 5.52
CA LEU A 25 -22.78 13.89 5.21
C LEU A 25 -23.06 12.68 4.32
N ARG A 26 -24.13 11.92 4.58
CA ARG A 26 -24.53 10.78 3.74
C ARG A 26 -24.95 11.21 2.33
N ASN A 27 -25.60 12.34 2.19
CA ASN A 27 -26.07 12.87 0.91
C ASN A 27 -24.94 13.56 0.11
N GLU A 28 -23.99 14.24 0.74
CA GLU A 28 -22.85 14.85 0.05
C GLU A 28 -21.77 13.81 -0.30
N VAL A 29 -21.37 12.98 0.67
CA VAL A 29 -20.39 11.89 0.48
C VAL A 29 -20.96 10.79 -0.40
N GLY A 30 -22.27 10.56 -0.31
CA GLY A 30 -23.00 9.62 -1.18
C GLY A 30 -23.24 10.14 -2.60
N ARG A 31 -23.31 11.46 -2.82
CA ARG A 31 -23.34 12.05 -4.16
C ARG A 31 -21.96 12.10 -4.82
N GLU A 32 -20.86 12.13 -4.04
CA GLU A 32 -19.47 12.25 -4.54
C GLU A 32 -18.64 10.93 -4.54
N ASN A 33 -19.26 9.76 -4.80
CA ASN A 33 -18.58 8.46 -5.08
C ASN A 33 -18.07 7.60 -3.90
N MET A 34 -18.56 7.75 -2.66
CA MET A 34 -18.08 6.93 -1.53
C MET A 34 -19.03 5.80 -1.08
N HIS A 35 -20.16 5.60 -1.78
CA HIS A 35 -21.04 4.43 -1.59
C HIS A 35 -20.50 3.13 -2.21
N THR A 36 -19.45 3.20 -3.02
CA THR A 36 -19.09 2.16 -3.99
C THR A 36 -17.89 1.29 -3.63
N PHE A 37 -17.13 1.57 -2.57
CA PHE A 37 -15.92 0.78 -2.28
C PHE A 37 -16.18 -0.50 -1.46
N SER A 38 -17.28 -0.56 -0.69
CA SER A 38 -17.57 -1.67 0.24
C SER A 38 -18.64 -2.66 -0.23
N ARG A 39 -19.22 -2.46 -1.42
CA ARG A 39 -20.25 -3.34 -1.99
C ARG A 39 -19.64 -4.33 -2.98
N THR A 40 -19.25 -5.50 -2.49
CA THR A 40 -19.11 -6.75 -3.29
C THR A 40 -18.74 -7.91 -2.36
N GLY A 41 -19.52 -8.15 -1.30
CA GLY A 41 -19.37 -9.41 -0.56
C GLY A 41 -20.07 -9.58 0.79
N SER A 42 -20.49 -8.51 1.48
CA SER A 42 -21.26 -8.70 2.73
C SER A 42 -22.75 -8.65 2.42
N GLY A 43 -23.46 -9.76 2.69
CA GLY A 43 -24.92 -9.86 2.61
C GLY A 43 -25.67 -9.01 3.64
N LEU A 44 -25.08 -7.90 4.09
CA LEU A 44 -25.71 -6.97 5.01
C LEU A 44 -26.59 -5.99 4.22
N PRO A 45 -27.79 -5.66 4.74
CA PRO A 45 -28.66 -4.68 4.13
C PRO A 45 -27.92 -3.32 3.94
N PRO A 46 -28.11 -2.61 2.81
CA PRO A 46 -27.47 -1.33 2.52
C PRO A 46 -27.66 -0.24 3.58
N GLU A 47 -28.63 -0.41 4.48
CA GLU A 47 -28.89 0.54 5.56
C GLU A 47 -27.83 0.54 6.66
N ARG A 48 -26.98 -0.50 6.77
CA ARG A 48 -26.02 -0.67 7.87
C ARG A 48 -24.53 -0.48 7.51
N SER A 49 -24.17 -0.23 6.26
CA SER A 49 -22.78 0.08 5.91
C SER A 49 -22.47 1.55 6.25
N HIS A 50 -21.69 1.78 7.30
CA HIS A 50 -21.14 3.10 7.60
C HIS A 50 -20.37 3.62 6.39
N LEU A 51 -20.65 4.86 5.99
CA LEU A 51 -19.89 5.53 4.93
C LEU A 51 -18.45 5.75 5.37
N VAL A 52 -17.50 5.69 4.44
CA VAL A 52 -16.07 5.90 4.75
C VAL A 52 -15.84 7.23 5.47
N GLY A 53 -16.57 8.28 5.06
CA GLY A 53 -16.55 9.58 5.72
C GLY A 53 -17.00 9.55 7.19
N GLN A 54 -17.90 8.64 7.57
CA GLN A 54 -18.31 8.46 8.97
C GLN A 54 -17.19 7.79 9.78
N ARG A 55 -16.59 6.72 9.26
CA ARG A 55 -15.48 6.01 9.93
C ARG A 55 -14.27 6.92 10.18
N LEU A 56 -13.93 7.77 9.21
CA LEU A 56 -12.84 8.73 9.33
C LEU A 56 -12.99 9.63 10.56
N VAL A 57 -14.20 10.14 10.82
CA VAL A 57 -14.45 11.16 11.85
C VAL A 57 -15.04 10.61 13.14
N GLU A 58 -15.50 9.36 13.15
CA GLU A 58 -16.23 8.72 14.27
C GLU A 58 -15.50 8.83 15.62
N PRO A 59 -14.18 8.60 15.74
CA PRO A 59 -13.49 8.74 17.02
C PRO A 59 -13.61 10.14 17.62
N TYR A 60 -13.58 11.17 16.78
CA TYR A 60 -13.67 12.56 17.22
C TYR A 60 -15.13 13.01 17.42
N VAL A 61 -16.06 12.55 16.57
CA VAL A 61 -17.50 12.77 16.78
C VAL A 61 -17.97 12.20 18.12
N SER A 62 -17.49 11.01 18.49
CA SER A 62 -17.77 10.40 19.80
C SER A 62 -17.22 11.23 20.95
N HIS A 63 -16.04 11.84 20.78
CA HIS A 63 -15.48 12.77 21.76
C HIS A 63 -16.33 14.05 21.90
N LEU A 64 -16.72 14.68 20.79
CA LEU A 64 -17.60 15.85 20.80
C LEU A 64 -18.94 15.56 21.47
N GLN A 65 -19.47 14.34 21.31
CA GLN A 65 -20.65 13.88 22.04
C GLN A 65 -20.40 13.86 23.54
N ASN A 66 -19.33 13.21 23.97
CA ASN A 66 -19.00 13.04 25.38
C ASN A 66 -18.66 14.36 26.09
N THR A 67 -18.17 15.37 25.36
CA THR A 67 -17.83 16.70 25.89
C THR A 67 -18.94 17.73 25.71
N GLY A 68 -20.09 17.35 25.15
CA GLY A 68 -21.20 18.28 24.88
C GLY A 68 -20.91 19.30 23.77
N GLN A 69 -19.89 19.06 22.95
CA GLN A 69 -19.45 19.94 21.86
C GLN A 69 -19.97 19.53 20.48
N LEU A 70 -20.86 18.54 20.38
CA LEU A 70 -21.39 18.06 19.11
C LEU A 70 -22.10 19.16 18.30
N SER A 71 -22.64 20.19 18.96
CA SER A 71 -23.29 21.34 18.31
C SER A 71 -22.33 22.38 17.75
N ASP A 72 -21.01 22.20 17.89
CA ASP A 72 -20.01 23.12 17.36
C ASP A 72 -19.99 23.08 15.81
N GLN A 73 -20.67 24.07 15.21
CA GLN A 73 -20.80 24.21 13.76
C GLN A 73 -19.46 24.46 13.07
N HIS A 74 -18.49 25.06 13.77
CA HIS A 74 -17.17 25.32 13.23
C HIS A 74 -16.42 24.00 13.05
N VAL A 75 -16.45 23.14 14.07
CA VAL A 75 -15.86 21.80 14.02
C VAL A 75 -16.53 20.92 12.96
N ALA A 76 -17.87 20.91 12.93
CA ALA A 76 -18.61 20.17 11.91
C ALA A 76 -18.24 20.62 10.49
N GLY A 77 -18.05 21.93 10.28
CA GLY A 77 -17.55 22.50 9.02
C GLY A 77 -16.15 22.00 8.64
N ILE A 78 -15.22 21.94 9.61
CA ILE A 78 -13.86 21.42 9.38
C ILE A 78 -13.90 19.93 8.99
N LEU A 79 -14.62 19.10 9.74
CA LEU A 79 -14.73 17.67 9.48
C LEU A 79 -15.37 17.38 8.12
N ARG A 80 -16.43 18.12 7.74
CA ARG A 80 -17.01 18.06 6.40
C ARG A 80 -16.00 18.42 5.31
N GLY A 81 -15.24 19.49 5.53
CA GLY A 81 -14.17 19.90 4.61
C GLY A 81 -13.12 18.81 4.39
N MET A 82 -12.69 18.14 5.47
CA MET A 82 -11.73 17.03 5.39
C MET A 82 -12.27 15.85 4.59
N VAL A 83 -13.49 15.39 4.91
CA VAL A 83 -14.13 14.27 4.22
C VAL A 83 -14.34 14.59 2.74
N LYS A 84 -14.82 15.79 2.41
CA LYS A 84 -15.02 16.22 1.03
C LYS A 84 -13.73 16.19 0.21
N ARG A 85 -12.62 16.64 0.80
CA ARG A 85 -11.30 16.66 0.15
C ARG A 85 -10.71 15.27 -0.09
N LEU A 86 -11.16 14.25 0.66
CA LEU A 86 -10.76 12.87 0.45
C LEU A 86 -11.38 12.24 -0.80
N GLY A 87 -12.59 12.66 -1.19
CA GLY A 87 -13.40 11.96 -2.19
C GLY A 87 -12.67 11.72 -3.52
N LYS A 88 -12.08 12.78 -4.10
CA LYS A 88 -11.30 12.66 -5.35
C LYS A 88 -10.03 11.81 -5.18
N PRO A 89 -9.12 12.08 -4.22
CA PRO A 89 -7.95 11.24 -3.98
C PRO A 89 -8.27 9.75 -3.74
N ALA A 90 -9.34 9.47 -2.98
CA ALA A 90 -9.81 8.10 -2.72
C ALA A 90 -10.27 7.40 -4.00
N LEU A 91 -11.07 8.09 -4.83
CA LEU A 91 -11.50 7.57 -6.12
C LEU A 91 -10.33 7.34 -7.06
N ASP A 92 -9.42 8.33 -7.16
CA ASP A 92 -8.21 8.22 -7.97
C ASP A 92 -7.40 6.99 -7.53
N GLN A 93 -7.18 6.79 -6.22
CA GLN A 93 -6.48 5.63 -5.66
C GLN A 93 -7.16 4.31 -6.05
N GLN A 94 -8.48 4.22 -5.91
CA GLN A 94 -9.22 3.02 -6.31
C GLN A 94 -9.05 2.70 -7.79
N MET A 95 -9.15 3.72 -8.65
CA MET A 95 -9.05 3.57 -10.10
C MET A 95 -7.62 3.32 -10.58
N GLY A 96 -6.62 3.89 -9.90
CA GLY A 96 -5.20 3.72 -10.17
C GLY A 96 -4.58 2.45 -9.55
N ASN A 97 -5.37 1.65 -8.84
CA ASN A 97 -4.93 0.41 -8.19
C ASN A 97 -4.44 -0.60 -9.25
N PRO A 98 -3.15 -0.99 -9.24
CA PRO A 98 -2.64 -1.97 -10.19
C PRO A 98 -3.18 -3.37 -9.84
N GLN A 99 -4.24 -3.80 -10.54
CA GLN A 99 -4.99 -5.04 -10.25
C GLN A 99 -4.14 -6.33 -10.33
N GLN A 100 -2.97 -6.28 -10.96
CA GLN A 100 -2.01 -7.40 -11.01
C GLN A 100 -1.23 -7.60 -9.71
N TYR A 101 -1.36 -6.72 -8.73
CA TYR A 101 -0.85 -6.90 -7.37
C TYR A 101 -2.01 -7.00 -6.39
N VAL A 102 -1.73 -7.48 -5.16
CA VAL A 102 -2.70 -7.40 -4.06
C VAL A 102 -3.18 -5.95 -3.90
N SER A 103 -4.48 -5.76 -3.66
CA SER A 103 -5.13 -4.45 -3.72
C SER A 103 -4.38 -3.40 -2.90
N HIS A 104 -4.08 -2.28 -3.57
CA HIS A 104 -3.71 -0.97 -3.03
C HIS A 104 -4.79 0.08 -3.30
N GLY A 105 -6.02 -0.38 -3.59
CA GLY A 105 -7.19 0.46 -3.73
C GLY A 105 -7.54 1.15 -2.42
N PHE A 106 -8.56 2.01 -2.44
CA PHE A 106 -8.94 2.75 -1.25
C PHE A 106 -9.52 1.85 -0.15
N ASP A 107 -10.00 0.65 -0.52
CA ASP A 107 -10.39 -0.41 0.41
C ASP A 107 -9.23 -0.84 1.33
N HIS A 108 -7.99 -0.81 0.83
CA HIS A 108 -6.79 -1.04 1.65
C HIS A 108 -6.61 0.08 2.68
N SER A 109 -6.72 1.34 2.29
CA SER A 109 -6.65 2.48 3.22
C SER A 109 -7.70 2.38 4.35
N GLU A 110 -8.91 1.89 4.05
CA GLU A 110 -9.93 1.64 5.08
C GLU A 110 -9.52 0.53 6.07
N ARG A 111 -8.95 -0.58 5.57
CA ARG A 111 -8.46 -1.67 6.44
C ARG A 111 -7.28 -1.21 7.29
N VAL A 112 -6.35 -0.44 6.72
CA VAL A 112 -5.23 0.17 7.45
C VAL A 112 -5.74 1.10 8.56
N ALA A 113 -6.80 1.86 8.31
CA ALA A 113 -7.45 2.70 9.32
C ALA A 113 -8.06 1.86 10.47
N ALA A 114 -8.67 0.71 10.15
CA ALA A 114 -9.16 -0.24 11.15
C ALA A 114 -8.03 -0.89 11.97
N TYR A 115 -6.92 -1.28 11.32
CA TYR A 115 -5.73 -1.78 12.02
C TYR A 115 -5.09 -0.72 12.91
N THR A 116 -5.08 0.53 12.47
CA THR A 116 -4.61 1.66 13.28
C THR A 116 -5.40 1.76 14.59
N ASP A 117 -6.73 1.62 14.53
CA ASP A 117 -7.58 1.60 15.73
C ASP A 117 -7.31 0.37 16.62
N LYS A 118 -7.14 -0.83 16.04
CA LYS A 118 -6.74 -2.04 16.79
C LYS A 118 -5.41 -1.83 17.52
N ILE A 119 -4.41 -1.23 16.85
CA ILE A 119 -3.10 -0.93 17.44
C ILE A 119 -3.26 0.05 18.60
N VAL A 120 -3.99 1.15 18.43
CA VAL A 120 -4.19 2.13 19.51
C VAL A 120 -4.97 1.53 20.69
N LYS A 121 -5.89 0.60 20.45
CA LYS A 121 -6.59 -0.13 21.52
C LYS A 121 -5.64 -1.05 22.29
N ALA A 122 -4.72 -1.74 21.61
CA ALA A 122 -3.73 -2.60 22.23
C ALA A 122 -2.59 -1.82 22.93
N TYR A 123 -2.30 -0.61 22.45
CA TYR A 123 -1.23 0.28 22.92
C TYR A 123 -1.74 1.73 23.07
N PRO A 124 -2.61 2.01 24.06
CA PRO A 124 -3.16 3.35 24.27
C PRO A 124 -2.09 4.41 24.48
N GLU A 125 -0.92 4.02 25.01
CA GLU A 125 0.21 4.91 25.21
C GLU A 125 0.69 5.62 23.93
N ILE A 126 0.46 5.06 22.73
CA ILE A 126 0.82 5.72 21.47
C ILE A 126 -0.01 6.99 21.27
N ALA A 127 -1.32 6.92 21.52
CA ALA A 127 -2.20 8.08 21.41
C ALA A 127 -1.91 9.11 22.52
N ASP A 128 -1.61 8.64 23.74
CA ASP A 128 -1.26 9.53 24.85
C ASP A 128 0.06 10.29 24.60
N LYS A 129 1.05 9.61 24.01
CA LYS A 129 2.32 10.25 23.63
C LYS A 129 2.17 11.21 22.47
N ALA A 130 1.32 10.91 21.49
CA ALA A 130 0.97 11.87 20.45
C ALA A 130 0.27 13.11 21.01
N ALA A 131 -0.73 12.90 21.86
CA ALA A 131 -1.46 13.96 22.54
C ALA A 131 -0.51 14.89 23.31
N SER A 132 0.39 14.31 24.10
CA SER A 132 1.39 15.06 24.87
C SER A 132 2.41 15.77 23.97
N LYS A 133 2.98 15.09 22.97
CA LYS A 133 4.00 15.67 22.07
C LYS A 133 3.46 16.88 21.31
N TYR A 134 2.23 16.77 20.81
CA TYR A 134 1.64 17.77 19.93
C TYR A 134 0.68 18.74 20.63
N ASN A 135 0.51 18.63 21.94
CA ASN A 135 -0.42 19.42 22.74
C ASN A 135 -1.86 19.38 22.19
N VAL A 136 -2.37 18.18 21.91
CA VAL A 136 -3.75 17.96 21.43
C VAL A 136 -4.47 16.94 22.32
N PRO A 137 -5.82 16.94 22.37
CA PRO A 137 -6.56 15.87 23.04
C PRO A 137 -6.26 14.48 22.44
N PRO A 138 -6.29 13.39 23.23
CA PRO A 138 -6.14 12.02 22.71
C PRO A 138 -7.13 11.66 21.60
N ALA A 139 -8.35 12.20 21.66
CA ALA A 139 -9.34 12.03 20.59
C ALA A 139 -8.90 12.67 19.27
N THR A 140 -8.30 13.86 19.32
CA THR A 140 -7.72 14.54 18.16
C THR A 140 -6.52 13.74 17.63
N ALA A 141 -5.66 13.22 18.49
CA ALA A 141 -4.56 12.35 18.06
C ALA A 141 -5.06 11.10 17.31
N ARG A 142 -6.12 10.45 17.80
CA ARG A 142 -6.75 9.30 17.13
C ARG A 142 -7.34 9.68 15.77
N LEU A 143 -8.02 10.82 15.67
CA LEU A 143 -8.49 11.34 14.38
C LEU A 143 -7.33 11.55 13.40
N LEU A 144 -6.22 12.15 13.85
CA LEU A 144 -5.05 12.38 13.00
C LEU A 144 -4.47 11.07 12.49
N PHE A 145 -4.45 9.99 13.30
CA PHE A 145 -4.07 8.67 12.84
C PHE A 145 -5.02 8.10 11.78
N GLN A 146 -6.33 8.30 11.94
CA GLN A 146 -7.32 7.89 10.93
C GLN A 146 -7.12 8.65 9.62
N VAL A 147 -6.90 9.97 9.68
CA VAL A 147 -6.60 10.78 8.50
C VAL A 147 -5.31 10.32 7.83
N LEU A 148 -4.26 10.05 8.61
CA LEU A 148 -3.01 9.50 8.08
C LEU A 148 -3.24 8.20 7.30
N ALA A 149 -4.01 7.27 7.87
CA ALA A 149 -4.34 5.99 7.24
C ALA A 149 -5.11 6.15 5.91
N HIS A 150 -6.02 7.12 5.82
CA HIS A 150 -6.77 7.34 4.57
C HIS A 150 -5.96 8.06 3.47
N TRP A 151 -4.89 8.77 3.84
CA TRP A 151 -4.07 9.55 2.89
C TRP A 151 -2.74 8.88 2.51
N HIS A 152 -2.30 7.82 3.20
CA HIS A 152 -0.95 7.29 2.99
C HIS A 152 -0.69 6.79 1.55
N ASP A 153 -1.70 6.18 0.92
CA ASP A 153 -1.62 5.53 -0.38
C ASP A 153 -2.24 6.33 -1.54
N VAL A 154 -2.71 7.55 -1.31
CA VAL A 154 -3.37 8.36 -2.38
C VAL A 154 -2.43 8.77 -3.53
N GLY A 155 -1.13 8.47 -3.41
CA GLY A 155 -0.14 8.67 -4.46
C GLY A 155 -0.02 7.52 -5.49
N TYR A 156 -0.69 6.38 -5.28
CA TYR A 156 -0.63 5.24 -6.23
C TYR A 156 -0.97 5.60 -7.68
N PRO A 157 -1.98 6.44 -7.96
CA PRO A 157 -2.35 6.82 -9.33
C PRO A 157 -1.21 7.51 -10.09
N ASP A 158 -0.25 8.07 -9.37
CA ASP A 158 0.87 8.78 -9.97
C ASP A 158 2.03 7.82 -10.31
N LEU A 159 2.01 6.53 -9.92
CA LEU A 159 3.16 5.64 -10.09
C LEU A 159 3.63 5.55 -11.54
N ASP A 160 2.74 5.35 -12.51
CA ASP A 160 3.05 5.41 -13.96
C ASP A 160 4.36 4.67 -14.35
N GLY A 161 4.53 3.45 -13.83
CA GLY A 161 5.71 2.60 -14.07
C GLY A 161 6.95 2.93 -13.22
N ARG A 162 6.89 3.90 -12.32
CA ARG A 162 7.95 4.25 -11.34
C ARG A 162 8.05 3.20 -10.22
N PRO A 163 9.17 3.15 -9.47
CA PRO A 163 9.31 2.24 -8.34
C PRO A 163 8.17 2.38 -7.33
N LYS A 164 7.74 1.25 -6.75
CA LYS A 164 6.58 1.21 -5.83
C LYS A 164 6.67 2.28 -4.73
N ALA A 165 7.83 2.49 -4.12
CA ALA A 165 8.00 3.45 -3.02
C ALA A 165 7.70 4.92 -3.39
N THR A 166 7.67 5.26 -4.68
CA THR A 166 7.34 6.61 -5.16
C THR A 166 5.95 7.10 -4.73
N HIS A 167 4.98 6.19 -4.51
CA HIS A 167 3.63 6.64 -4.11
C HIS A 167 3.64 7.39 -2.78
N GLY A 168 4.58 7.11 -1.87
CA GLY A 168 4.73 7.88 -0.62
C GLY A 168 5.10 9.34 -0.87
N LEU A 169 5.97 9.62 -1.86
CA LEU A 169 6.35 11.00 -2.24
C LEU A 169 5.17 11.77 -2.85
N SER A 170 4.44 11.11 -3.76
CA SER A 170 3.22 11.66 -4.37
C SER A 170 2.12 11.87 -3.33
N GLY A 171 1.90 10.89 -2.44
CA GLY A 171 0.93 10.94 -1.35
C GLY A 171 1.21 12.08 -0.39
N ALA A 172 2.48 12.27 0.00
CA ALA A 172 2.90 13.36 0.87
C ALA A 172 2.65 14.75 0.22
N SER A 173 2.76 14.86 -1.10
CA SER A 173 2.42 16.08 -1.83
C SER A 173 0.90 16.29 -1.91
N ARG A 174 0.12 15.23 -2.14
CA ARG A 174 -1.35 15.27 -2.18
C ARG A 174 -1.97 15.57 -0.80
N PHE A 175 -1.29 15.20 0.28
CA PHE A 175 -1.71 15.52 1.66
C PHE A 175 -1.83 17.03 1.92
N ASP A 176 -1.10 17.87 1.19
CA ASP A 176 -1.22 19.33 1.29
C ASP A 176 -2.66 19.82 1.00
N SER A 177 -3.46 19.04 0.26
CA SER A 177 -4.85 19.36 -0.04
C SER A 177 -5.78 19.41 1.18
N VAL A 178 -5.43 18.75 2.29
CA VAL A 178 -6.21 18.70 3.55
C VAL A 178 -5.51 19.40 4.72
N ALA A 179 -4.30 19.93 4.48
CA ALA A 179 -3.48 20.52 5.53
C ALA A 179 -4.13 21.75 6.20
N ASP A 180 -4.91 22.55 5.45
CA ASP A 180 -5.57 23.76 5.98
C ASP A 180 -6.71 23.43 6.95
N GLU A 181 -7.52 22.41 6.65
CA GLU A 181 -8.56 21.91 7.56
C GLU A 181 -7.94 21.34 8.84
N LEU A 182 -6.88 20.53 8.69
CA LEU A 182 -6.16 19.97 9.84
C LEU A 182 -5.51 21.06 10.68
N ASN A 183 -4.89 22.05 10.06
CA ASN A 183 -4.29 23.19 10.76
C ASN A 183 -5.34 23.92 11.61
N ARG A 184 -6.52 24.21 11.03
CA ARG A 184 -7.62 24.86 11.77
C ARG A 184 -8.08 24.01 12.96
N LEU A 185 -8.21 22.70 12.79
CA LEU A 185 -8.58 21.79 13.88
C LEU A 185 -7.53 21.79 15.00
N ILE A 186 -6.26 21.61 14.65
CA ILE A 186 -5.17 21.51 15.61
C ILE A 186 -4.98 22.82 16.38
N VAL A 187 -5.03 23.97 15.69
CA VAL A 187 -4.92 25.29 16.32
C VAL A 187 -6.09 25.56 17.26
N ARG A 188 -7.32 25.17 16.90
CA ARG A 188 -8.49 25.25 17.80
C ARG A 188 -8.23 24.49 19.10
N GLU A 189 -7.63 23.31 19.01
CA GLU A 189 -7.25 22.48 20.16
C GLU A 189 -5.96 22.97 20.87
N LYS A 190 -5.42 24.13 20.49
CA LYS A 190 -4.17 24.73 20.98
C LYS A 190 -2.92 23.85 20.73
N GLY A 191 -2.98 22.98 19.73
CA GLY A 191 -1.89 22.08 19.37
C GLY A 191 -0.81 22.69 18.49
N HIS A 192 0.30 21.96 18.38
CA HIS A 192 1.48 22.32 17.57
C HIS A 192 1.27 21.95 16.09
N ALA A 193 0.41 22.68 15.39
CA ALA A 193 -0.02 22.35 14.02
C ALA A 193 1.13 22.13 13.02
N ASN A 194 2.15 22.99 13.04
CA ASN A 194 3.30 22.87 12.13
C ASN A 194 4.08 21.56 12.35
N GLU A 195 4.24 21.14 13.60
CA GLU A 195 4.95 19.90 13.93
C GLU A 195 4.13 18.67 13.54
N VAL A 196 2.83 18.68 13.86
CA VAL A 196 1.89 17.61 13.48
C VAL A 196 1.87 17.39 11.97
N LEU A 197 1.64 18.46 11.20
CA LEU A 197 1.53 18.37 9.74
C LEU A 197 2.85 17.95 9.10
N SER A 198 3.98 18.40 9.65
CA SER A 198 5.32 17.97 9.21
C SER A 198 5.53 16.48 9.43
N ASP A 199 5.21 15.97 10.63
CA ASP A 199 5.41 14.56 10.96
C ASP A 199 4.42 13.64 10.23
N MET A 200 3.16 14.05 10.05
CA MET A 200 2.20 13.31 9.21
C MET A 200 2.69 13.22 7.76
N ARG A 201 3.16 14.33 7.18
CA ARG A 201 3.70 14.34 5.81
C ARG A 201 4.89 13.39 5.68
N LYS A 202 5.83 13.42 6.64
CA LYS A 202 6.98 12.50 6.67
C LYS A 202 6.55 11.05 6.84
N ALA A 203 5.54 10.79 7.68
CA ALA A 203 5.00 9.44 7.87
C ALA A 203 4.41 8.90 6.56
N ILE A 204 3.62 9.68 5.83
CA ILE A 204 3.13 9.32 4.49
C ILE A 204 4.31 9.08 3.55
N GLN A 205 5.27 10.00 3.50
CA GLN A 205 6.42 9.88 2.60
C GLN A 205 7.22 8.61 2.83
N LEU A 206 7.41 8.22 4.09
CA LEU A 206 8.36 7.18 4.49
C LEU A 206 7.69 5.91 4.96
N HIS A 207 6.37 5.72 4.78
CA HIS A 207 5.69 4.55 5.35
C HIS A 207 6.17 3.23 4.71
N SER A 208 6.63 3.26 3.46
CA SER A 208 7.16 2.11 2.73
C SER A 208 8.70 1.97 2.81
N ALA A 209 9.36 2.78 3.65
CA ALA A 209 10.81 2.74 3.90
C ALA A 209 11.13 1.90 5.16
N ASP A 210 10.58 0.69 5.17
CA ASP A 210 10.56 -0.29 6.26
C ASP A 210 11.44 -1.52 5.97
N VAL A 211 12.09 -1.56 4.80
CA VAL A 211 13.03 -2.60 4.39
C VAL A 211 14.34 -1.96 3.91
N ASP A 212 15.46 -2.58 4.27
CA ASP A 212 16.77 -2.26 3.72
C ASP A 212 16.87 -2.84 2.29
N ALA A 213 16.84 -1.97 1.29
CA ALA A 213 16.86 -2.37 -0.13
C ALA A 213 18.10 -1.89 -0.88
N GLY A 214 19.08 -1.31 -0.20
CA GLY A 214 20.34 -0.91 -0.81
C GLY A 214 21.03 0.30 -0.19
N PRO A 215 22.34 0.43 -0.41
CA PRO A 215 23.16 1.47 0.17
C PRO A 215 23.12 2.78 -0.66
N TYR A 216 23.25 3.90 0.04
CA TYR A 216 23.32 5.24 -0.50
C TYR A 216 24.33 6.08 0.30
N PRO A 217 25.38 6.62 -0.33
CA PRO A 217 26.40 7.37 0.39
C PRO A 217 25.94 8.78 0.78
N ILE A 218 24.92 9.35 0.14
CA ILE A 218 24.55 10.76 0.29
C ILE A 218 23.10 10.89 0.81
N ASN A 219 22.92 11.63 1.89
CA ASN A 219 21.62 12.00 2.47
C ASN A 219 21.37 13.52 2.33
N VAL A 220 20.33 13.88 1.60
CA VAL A 220 19.93 15.25 1.30
C VAL A 220 18.77 15.66 2.20
N LYS A 221 18.97 16.64 3.07
CA LYS A 221 17.95 17.18 3.98
C LYS A 221 17.23 18.36 3.34
N THR A 222 15.93 18.23 3.16
CA THR A 222 15.05 19.23 2.55
C THR A 222 14.01 19.75 3.54
N ASP A 223 13.27 20.77 3.15
CA ASP A 223 12.07 21.26 3.85
C ASP A 223 10.92 20.24 3.89
N ARG A 224 11.00 19.18 3.07
CA ARG A 224 9.99 18.12 2.98
C ARG A 224 10.42 16.80 3.61
N GLY A 225 11.69 16.63 3.98
CA GLY A 225 12.20 15.41 4.57
C GLY A 225 13.63 15.10 4.13
N SER A 226 14.02 13.84 4.24
CA SER A 226 15.34 13.38 3.81
C SER A 226 15.20 12.46 2.60
N LEU A 227 16.01 12.70 1.57
CA LEU A 227 16.14 11.83 0.40
C LEU A 227 17.56 11.33 0.28
N LEU A 228 17.72 10.08 -0.09
CA LEU A 228 19.02 9.49 -0.37
C LEU A 228 19.33 9.59 -1.86
N VAL A 229 20.62 9.75 -2.21
CA VAL A 229 21.09 9.72 -3.60
C VAL A 229 22.33 8.85 -3.71
N SER A 230 22.47 8.14 -4.83
CA SER A 230 23.51 7.13 -5.04
C SER A 230 24.89 7.73 -5.29
N ASP A 231 24.92 8.91 -5.91
CA ASP A 231 26.13 9.54 -6.41
C ASP A 231 25.92 11.04 -6.68
N VAL A 232 26.99 11.71 -7.10
CA VAL A 232 27.01 13.15 -7.37
C VAL A 232 26.16 13.53 -8.59
N ASP A 233 26.03 12.65 -9.59
CA ASP A 233 25.22 12.95 -10.77
C ASP A 233 23.72 12.85 -10.47
N ALA A 234 23.31 11.86 -9.67
CA ALA A 234 21.98 11.78 -9.10
C ALA A 234 21.66 13.02 -8.24
N LEU A 235 22.63 13.50 -7.44
CA LEU A 235 22.49 14.76 -6.70
C LEU A 235 22.28 15.97 -7.63
N LYS A 236 23.09 16.12 -8.69
CA LYS A 236 22.93 17.21 -9.67
C LYS A 236 21.52 17.24 -10.26
N LYS A 237 21.01 16.06 -10.63
CA LYS A 237 19.64 15.92 -11.16
C LYS A 237 18.58 16.29 -10.13
N LEU A 238 18.74 15.87 -8.88
CA LEU A 238 17.84 16.24 -7.78
C LEU A 238 17.83 17.76 -7.54
N LEU A 239 19.00 18.39 -7.48
CA LEU A 239 19.11 19.84 -7.28
C LEU A 239 18.50 20.62 -8.45
N HIS A 240 18.76 20.17 -9.69
CA HIS A 240 18.15 20.74 -10.88
C HIS A 240 16.62 20.63 -10.88
N HIS A 241 16.09 19.45 -10.52
CA HIS A 241 14.65 19.24 -10.37
C HIS A 241 14.04 20.23 -9.38
N TYR A 242 14.70 20.47 -8.24
CA TYR A 242 14.25 21.45 -7.25
C TYR A 242 14.35 22.90 -7.69
N SER A 243 15.30 23.25 -8.56
CA SER A 243 15.45 24.63 -9.06
C SER A 243 14.54 24.96 -10.25
N VAL A 244 14.19 23.98 -11.10
CA VAL A 244 13.47 24.23 -12.36
C VAL A 244 12.03 23.71 -12.38
N ALA A 245 11.75 22.54 -11.77
CA ALA A 245 10.47 21.85 -11.95
C ALA A 245 9.43 22.16 -10.88
N SER A 246 9.83 22.75 -9.75
CA SER A 246 8.93 22.98 -8.62
C SER A 246 8.25 24.36 -8.70
N ARG A 247 6.91 24.39 -8.59
CA ARG A 247 6.13 25.65 -8.44
C ARG A 247 6.50 26.43 -7.16
N ARG A 248 7.19 25.77 -6.22
CA ARG A 248 7.78 26.34 -5.00
C ARG A 248 9.17 25.72 -4.82
N PRO A 249 10.26 26.51 -4.90
CA PRO A 249 11.61 26.00 -4.75
C PRO A 249 11.75 25.18 -3.47
N HIS A 250 12.15 23.92 -3.59
CA HIS A 250 12.48 23.10 -2.42
C HIS A 250 13.80 23.55 -1.85
N ARG A 251 13.86 23.69 -0.52
CA ARG A 251 15.06 24.19 0.15
C ARG A 251 15.87 23.02 0.66
N VAL A 252 17.07 22.84 0.11
CA VAL A 252 18.08 21.95 0.68
C VAL A 252 18.78 22.68 1.81
N SER A 253 18.77 22.09 3.01
CA SER A 253 19.36 22.67 4.22
C SER A 253 20.73 22.09 4.55
N ALA A 254 20.92 20.80 4.27
CA ALA A 254 22.17 20.09 4.53
C ALA A 254 22.31 18.84 3.63
N ILE A 255 23.54 18.45 3.38
CA ILE A 255 23.92 17.22 2.69
C ILE A 255 24.93 16.48 3.57
N GLU A 256 24.59 15.25 3.94
CA GLU A 256 25.42 14.39 4.79
C GLU A 256 25.94 13.22 3.98
N VAL A 257 27.26 13.03 3.96
CA VAL A 257 27.93 11.97 3.21
C VAL A 257 28.52 10.93 4.16
N ARG A 258 28.36 9.64 3.86
CA ARG A 258 28.89 8.50 4.63
C ARG A 258 29.60 7.49 3.72
N GLY A 259 30.32 6.55 4.34
CA GLY A 259 31.06 5.50 3.65
C GLY A 259 32.53 5.85 3.41
N ASP A 260 33.28 4.87 2.93
CA ASP A 260 34.76 4.93 2.82
C ASP A 260 35.24 6.07 1.90
N HIS A 261 34.40 6.50 0.96
CA HIS A 261 34.68 7.57 -0.01
C HIS A 261 34.06 8.92 0.37
N ALA A 262 33.61 9.11 1.62
CA ALA A 262 32.85 10.29 2.02
C ALA A 262 33.59 11.63 1.81
N ASP A 263 34.91 11.66 2.04
CA ASP A 263 35.73 12.88 1.87
C ASP A 263 35.83 13.30 0.40
N ASP A 264 35.96 12.35 -0.52
CA ASP A 264 36.06 12.62 -1.95
C ASP A 264 34.71 13.04 -2.54
N LEU A 265 33.63 12.37 -2.13
CA LEU A 265 32.27 12.76 -2.48
C LEU A 265 31.95 14.16 -1.96
N LYS A 266 32.34 14.50 -0.72
CA LYS A 266 32.16 15.86 -0.17
C LYS A 266 32.81 16.93 -1.06
N LYS A 267 34.06 16.75 -1.48
CA LYS A 267 34.75 17.70 -2.37
C LYS A 267 34.00 17.88 -3.69
N GLN A 268 33.53 16.78 -4.27
CA GLN A 268 32.75 16.82 -5.52
C GLN A 268 31.41 17.54 -5.34
N ILE A 269 30.71 17.29 -4.24
CA ILE A 269 29.43 17.95 -3.90
C ILE A 269 29.63 19.44 -3.67
N GLU A 270 30.66 19.84 -2.93
CA GLU A 270 30.98 21.26 -2.72
C GLU A 270 31.29 21.96 -4.05
N SER A 271 31.92 21.28 -5.00
CA SER A 271 32.13 21.79 -6.36
C SER A 271 30.81 21.97 -7.11
N VAL A 272 29.87 21.01 -7.00
CA VAL A 272 28.52 21.12 -7.58
C VAL A 272 27.73 22.28 -6.98
N LEU A 273 27.79 22.47 -5.65
CA LEU A 273 27.06 23.57 -5.00
C LEU A 273 27.62 24.95 -5.37
N LYS A 274 28.94 25.07 -5.61
CA LYS A 274 29.56 26.32 -6.06
C LYS A 274 29.14 26.74 -7.47
N SER A 275 28.75 25.79 -8.33
CA SER A 275 28.30 26.06 -9.70
C SER A 275 26.78 26.30 -9.81
N GLN A 276 26.03 26.17 -8.72
CA GLN A 276 24.60 26.49 -8.69
C GLN A 276 24.37 28.01 -8.58
N PRO A 277 23.24 28.53 -9.08
CA PRO A 277 22.88 29.94 -8.94
C PRO A 277 22.91 30.39 -7.47
N PRO A 278 23.34 31.63 -7.17
CA PRO A 278 23.38 32.14 -5.80
C PRO A 278 21.96 32.15 -5.20
N GLY A 279 21.73 31.30 -4.19
CA GLY A 279 20.41 31.17 -3.54
C GLY A 279 20.20 29.89 -2.72
N GLN A 280 20.95 28.82 -2.95
CA GLN A 280 20.91 27.59 -2.13
C GLN A 280 22.24 27.39 -1.38
N SER A 281 22.33 27.86 -0.13
CA SER A 281 23.41 27.45 0.77
C SER A 281 22.99 26.18 1.52
N ALA A 282 23.68 25.07 1.25
CA ALA A 282 23.55 23.83 1.99
C ALA A 282 24.88 23.51 2.67
N SER A 283 24.82 23.13 3.94
CA SER A 283 26.02 22.61 4.64
C SER A 283 26.34 21.20 4.14
N VAL A 284 27.63 20.87 3.97
CA VAL A 284 28.07 19.53 3.55
C VAL A 284 28.97 18.92 4.62
N THR A 285 28.59 17.74 5.13
CA THR A 285 29.37 16.98 6.12
C THR A 285 29.75 15.61 5.56
N ALA A 286 30.89 15.07 6.01
CA ALA A 286 31.38 13.75 5.63
C ALA A 286 31.73 12.96 6.89
N ASP A 287 31.35 11.68 6.92
CA ASP A 287 31.66 10.75 8.00
C ASP A 287 32.02 9.38 7.44
N LYS A 288 33.32 9.14 7.28
CA LYS A 288 33.88 7.86 6.81
C LYS A 288 33.84 6.72 7.84
N THR A 289 33.46 7.03 9.09
CA THR A 289 33.41 6.01 10.16
C THR A 289 32.06 5.30 10.23
N ARG A 290 31.05 5.84 9.53
CA ARG A 290 29.71 5.28 9.49
C ARG A 290 29.46 4.59 8.14
N PRO A 291 28.73 3.47 8.14
CA PRO A 291 28.29 2.85 6.90
C PRO A 291 27.38 3.81 6.13
N GLU A 292 27.29 3.56 4.84
CA GLU A 292 26.33 4.23 3.96
C GLU A 292 24.90 4.11 4.50
N TYR A 293 24.03 5.03 4.07
CA TYR A 293 22.63 4.96 4.43
C TYR A 293 21.96 3.81 3.70
N THR A 294 20.99 3.18 4.34
CA THR A 294 20.15 2.18 3.71
C THR A 294 18.79 2.77 3.36
N GLY A 295 18.20 2.34 2.25
CA GLY A 295 16.90 2.84 1.85
C GLY A 295 16.28 2.14 0.65
N ARG A 296 15.05 2.56 0.34
CA ARG A 296 14.25 1.99 -0.74
C ARG A 296 14.25 2.89 -1.98
N PRO A 297 14.49 2.36 -3.18
CA PRO A 297 14.53 3.16 -4.40
C PRO A 297 13.15 3.78 -4.70
N ALA A 298 13.17 5.05 -5.06
CA ALA A 298 12.04 5.85 -5.50
C ALA A 298 12.46 6.78 -6.65
N SER A 299 11.49 7.46 -7.25
CA SER A 299 11.73 8.40 -8.35
C SER A 299 10.79 9.60 -8.28
N LEU A 300 11.31 10.78 -8.58
CA LEU A 300 10.54 12.03 -8.59
C LEU A 300 9.83 12.28 -9.94
N ASP A 301 10.45 11.91 -11.05
CA ASP A 301 9.97 12.21 -12.40
C ASP A 301 9.55 10.97 -13.19
N LYS A 302 8.67 11.17 -14.17
CA LYS A 302 8.26 10.16 -15.14
C LYS A 302 9.48 9.79 -16.01
N GLY A 303 9.70 8.49 -16.25
CA GLY A 303 10.84 8.02 -17.05
C GLY A 303 12.12 7.71 -16.27
N ASN A 304 12.07 7.62 -14.93
CA ASN A 304 13.18 7.22 -14.06
C ASN A 304 14.42 8.14 -14.10
N GLU A 305 14.29 9.40 -14.53
CA GLU A 305 15.45 10.28 -14.71
C GLU A 305 16.07 10.73 -13.38
N VAL A 306 15.23 11.04 -12.39
CA VAL A 306 15.67 11.40 -11.03
C VAL A 306 15.40 10.23 -10.09
N LYS A 307 16.43 9.40 -9.86
CA LYS A 307 16.41 8.29 -8.91
C LYS A 307 16.84 8.77 -7.53
N VAL A 308 16.05 8.47 -6.53
CA VAL A 308 16.32 8.79 -5.12
C VAL A 308 16.08 7.54 -4.27
N GLY A 309 16.50 7.58 -3.01
CA GLY A 309 16.15 6.58 -2.01
C GLY A 309 15.32 7.19 -0.89
N LEU A 310 14.36 6.43 -0.37
CA LEU A 310 13.67 6.74 0.87
C LEU A 310 14.41 6.07 2.02
N ARG A 311 14.87 6.87 2.98
CA ARG A 311 15.76 6.38 4.03
C ARG A 311 15.06 5.38 4.96
N TYR A 312 15.64 4.20 5.10
CA TYR A 312 15.29 3.24 6.14
C TYR A 312 15.73 3.79 7.50
N THR A 313 14.81 3.74 8.47
CA THR A 313 15.05 4.21 9.83
C THR A 313 14.22 3.41 10.81
N ASP A 314 14.87 2.94 11.88
CA ASP A 314 14.18 2.39 13.04
C ASP A 314 13.30 3.49 13.67
N GLN A 315 12.09 3.10 14.08
CA GLN A 315 11.09 3.99 14.67
C GLN A 315 10.67 3.46 16.04
N GLU A 316 10.62 4.37 17.01
CA GLU A 316 9.97 4.16 18.29
C GLU A 316 8.62 4.87 18.26
N LEU A 317 7.52 4.11 18.22
CA LEU A 317 6.17 4.66 18.05
C LEU A 317 5.77 5.58 19.19
N THR A 318 6.35 5.44 20.39
CA THR A 318 6.08 6.39 21.49
C THR A 318 6.84 7.73 21.36
N LYS A 319 7.86 7.81 20.49
CA LYS A 319 8.60 9.03 20.17
C LYS A 319 8.17 9.64 18.82
N ASN A 320 7.81 8.78 17.88
CA ASN A 320 7.26 9.15 16.57
C ASN A 320 5.92 8.44 16.33
N PRO A 321 4.82 8.94 16.92
CA PRO A 321 3.53 8.24 16.88
C PRO A 321 2.94 8.04 15.50
N PHE A 322 3.23 8.93 14.54
CA PHE A 322 2.75 8.77 13.18
C PHE A 322 3.44 7.63 12.42
N ALA A 323 4.55 7.07 12.92
CA ALA A 323 5.11 5.82 12.40
C ALA A 323 4.15 4.61 12.57
N ILE A 324 3.04 4.76 13.32
CA ILE A 324 1.96 3.78 13.39
C ILE A 324 1.44 3.36 12.02
N ILE A 325 1.52 4.23 11.01
CA ILE A 325 1.09 3.87 9.65
C ILE A 325 1.92 2.73 9.06
N ARG A 326 3.23 2.66 9.37
CA ARG A 326 4.10 1.55 8.97
C ARG A 326 3.67 0.24 9.60
N PHE A 327 3.25 0.30 10.86
CA PHE A 327 2.71 -0.86 11.56
C PHE A 327 1.40 -1.28 10.87
N ALA A 328 0.44 -0.37 10.74
CA ALA A 328 -0.90 -0.68 10.24
C ALA A 328 -0.92 -1.16 8.78
N ASP A 329 -0.15 -0.54 7.87
CA ASP A 329 -0.05 -0.95 6.46
C ASP A 329 0.42 -2.40 6.33
N ASN A 330 1.44 -2.78 7.11
CA ASN A 330 1.97 -4.14 7.12
C ASN A 330 1.09 -5.16 7.88
N LEU A 331 -0.09 -4.78 8.39
CA LEU A 331 -1.07 -5.72 8.96
C LEU A 331 -2.17 -6.11 7.97
N ASP A 332 -2.38 -5.34 6.91
CA ASP A 332 -3.36 -5.71 5.88
C ASP A 332 -2.78 -6.82 5.02
N MET A 333 -2.92 -8.07 5.46
CA MET A 333 -2.37 -9.25 4.75
C MET A 333 -3.37 -10.40 4.61
N ALA A 334 -4.54 -10.29 5.23
CA ALA A 334 -5.56 -11.34 5.19
C ALA A 334 -6.23 -11.45 3.81
N ALA A 335 -6.93 -12.56 3.57
CA ALA A 335 -7.57 -12.84 2.29
C ALA A 335 -8.65 -11.80 1.89
N ASP A 336 -9.17 -11.03 2.84
CA ASP A 336 -10.11 -9.92 2.58
C ASP A 336 -9.45 -8.67 1.99
N ARG A 337 -8.11 -8.64 1.92
CA ARG A 337 -7.34 -7.67 1.13
C ARG A 337 -7.51 -7.86 -0.38
N LEU A 338 -7.85 -9.07 -0.80
CA LEU A 338 -8.06 -9.39 -2.21
C LEU A 338 -9.37 -8.76 -2.70
N SER A 339 -9.29 -8.07 -3.84
CA SER A 339 -10.49 -7.53 -4.49
C SER A 339 -11.48 -8.65 -4.84
N PRO A 340 -12.77 -8.36 -5.03
CA PRO A 340 -13.75 -9.37 -5.47
C PRO A 340 -13.31 -10.08 -6.76
N LEU A 341 -12.75 -9.32 -7.70
CA LEU A 341 -12.19 -9.86 -8.94
C LEU A 341 -11.05 -10.85 -8.66
N GLN A 342 -10.15 -10.50 -7.74
CA GLN A 342 -9.02 -11.35 -7.31
C GLN A 342 -9.47 -12.58 -6.52
N ARG A 343 -10.64 -12.53 -5.87
CA ARG A 343 -11.24 -13.68 -5.19
C ARG A 343 -12.01 -14.61 -6.13
N SER A 344 -12.27 -14.20 -7.38
CA SER A 344 -13.02 -15.01 -8.34
C SER A 344 -12.33 -16.35 -8.64
N PRO A 345 -13.09 -17.43 -8.91
CA PRO A 345 -12.52 -18.72 -9.30
C PRO A 345 -11.58 -18.63 -10.51
N ALA A 346 -11.95 -17.83 -11.53
CA ALA A 346 -11.12 -17.61 -12.70
C ALA A 346 -9.77 -16.96 -12.36
N PHE A 347 -9.75 -15.94 -11.51
CA PHE A 347 -8.48 -15.32 -11.10
C PHE A 347 -7.60 -16.30 -10.31
N ARG A 348 -8.19 -17.03 -9.35
CA ARG A 348 -7.47 -18.04 -8.57
C ARG A 348 -6.86 -19.11 -9.47
N ALA A 349 -7.58 -19.56 -10.49
CA ALA A 349 -7.06 -20.50 -11.48
C ALA A 349 -5.91 -19.90 -12.30
N MET A 350 -5.98 -18.63 -12.71
CA MET A 350 -4.87 -17.96 -13.40
C MET A 350 -3.63 -17.92 -12.50
N TYR A 351 -3.81 -17.48 -11.27
CA TYR A 351 -2.75 -17.42 -10.27
C TYR A 351 -2.10 -18.79 -10.05
N TRP A 352 -2.89 -19.85 -9.82
CA TRP A 352 -2.38 -21.19 -9.58
C TRP A 352 -1.66 -21.79 -10.79
N LYS A 353 -2.21 -21.64 -12.00
CA LYS A 353 -1.61 -22.22 -13.22
C LYS A 353 -0.39 -21.44 -13.71
N LEU A 354 -0.36 -20.12 -13.52
CA LEU A 354 0.76 -19.27 -13.90
C LEU A 354 1.85 -19.21 -12.83
N GLY A 355 1.54 -19.56 -11.58
CA GLY A 355 2.51 -19.73 -10.51
C GLY A 355 3.37 -20.95 -10.74
N ASP A 356 4.37 -21.17 -9.88
CA ASP A 356 5.33 -22.29 -10.01
C ASP A 356 4.72 -23.67 -9.67
N HIS A 357 3.39 -23.81 -9.82
CA HIS A 357 2.64 -25.00 -9.53
C HIS A 357 2.17 -25.67 -10.83
N GLY A 358 2.44 -26.97 -10.95
CA GLY A 358 1.96 -27.79 -12.05
C GLY A 358 2.69 -27.56 -13.40
N PRO A 359 2.11 -28.07 -14.50
CA PRO A 359 2.80 -28.13 -15.79
C PRO A 359 3.09 -26.76 -16.43
N ILE A 360 2.14 -25.82 -16.37
CA ILE A 360 2.27 -24.48 -16.96
C ILE A 360 3.32 -23.65 -16.22
N GLY A 361 3.26 -23.61 -14.89
CA GLY A 361 4.26 -22.99 -14.04
C GLY A 361 5.67 -23.49 -14.31
N SER A 362 5.84 -24.81 -14.28
CA SER A 362 7.12 -25.46 -14.60
C SER A 362 7.65 -25.06 -15.98
N ALA A 363 6.78 -25.01 -17.00
CA ALA A 363 7.14 -24.56 -18.33
C ALA A 363 7.56 -23.09 -18.38
N LEU A 364 6.84 -22.20 -17.67
CA LEU A 364 7.20 -20.79 -17.55
C LEU A 364 8.55 -20.60 -16.83
N GLY A 365 8.81 -21.37 -15.77
CA GLY A 365 10.08 -21.38 -15.05
C GLY A 365 11.23 -21.88 -15.93
N ALA A 366 11.01 -22.93 -16.73
CA ALA A 366 12.00 -23.41 -17.69
C ALA A 366 12.30 -22.38 -18.78
N LEU A 367 11.28 -21.74 -19.36
CA LEU A 367 11.44 -20.67 -20.35
C LEU A 367 12.21 -19.46 -19.78
N GLY A 368 12.01 -19.15 -18.48
CA GLY A 368 12.72 -18.07 -17.80
C GLY A 368 14.22 -18.31 -17.60
N LYS A 369 14.67 -19.56 -17.64
CA LYS A 369 16.10 -19.95 -17.50
C LYS A 369 16.85 -19.96 -18.83
N LEU A 370 16.14 -19.89 -19.95
CA LEU A 370 16.76 -19.88 -21.27
C LEU A 370 17.27 -18.48 -21.62
N ASP A 371 18.42 -18.41 -22.27
CA ASP A 371 18.79 -17.19 -22.99
C ASP A 371 17.72 -16.90 -24.04
N THR A 372 17.32 -15.63 -24.13
CA THR A 372 16.32 -15.12 -25.06
C THR A 372 16.52 -15.61 -26.49
N LYS A 373 17.74 -15.92 -26.94
CA LYS A 373 18.07 -16.36 -28.30
C LYS A 373 17.86 -17.85 -28.59
N ASN A 374 17.58 -18.68 -27.59
CA ASN A 374 17.59 -20.14 -27.75
C ASN A 374 16.19 -20.70 -28.11
N VAL A 375 16.03 -21.20 -29.34
CA VAL A 375 14.74 -21.65 -29.92
C VAL A 375 14.55 -23.17 -29.83
N SER A 376 15.61 -23.98 -29.76
CA SER A 376 15.50 -25.45 -29.69
C SER A 376 14.88 -25.92 -28.38
N ASP A 377 15.25 -25.27 -27.27
CA ASP A 377 14.83 -25.68 -25.92
C ASP A 377 13.36 -25.36 -25.65
N VAL A 378 12.76 -24.42 -26.40
CA VAL A 378 11.32 -24.11 -26.36
C VAL A 378 10.48 -25.32 -26.83
N ARG A 379 10.96 -26.11 -27.80
CA ARG A 379 10.23 -27.29 -28.31
C ARG A 379 10.19 -28.44 -27.30
N THR A 380 11.26 -28.60 -26.51
CA THR A 380 11.31 -29.59 -25.42
C THR A 380 10.29 -29.26 -24.35
N ILE A 381 10.20 -27.99 -23.94
CA ILE A 381 9.22 -27.50 -22.96
C ILE A 381 7.78 -27.73 -23.45
N LEU A 382 7.52 -27.52 -24.74
CA LEU A 382 6.22 -27.79 -25.34
C LEU A 382 5.81 -29.27 -25.28
N SER A 383 6.77 -30.18 -25.49
CA SER A 383 6.50 -31.61 -25.48
C SER A 383 6.03 -32.07 -24.08
N GLY A 384 6.69 -31.57 -23.03
CA GLY A 384 6.28 -31.82 -21.64
C GLY A 384 4.90 -31.27 -21.28
N LEU A 385 4.52 -30.09 -21.81
CA LEU A 385 3.16 -29.55 -21.62
C LEU A 385 2.07 -30.41 -22.27
N ARG A 386 2.36 -31.00 -23.44
CA ARG A 386 1.43 -31.87 -24.15
C ARG A 386 1.25 -33.20 -23.43
N GLU A 387 2.34 -33.82 -23.00
CA GLU A 387 2.30 -35.06 -22.21
C GLU A 387 1.47 -34.88 -20.94
N ALA A 388 1.67 -33.77 -20.22
CA ALA A 388 0.89 -33.44 -19.03
C ALA A 388 -0.61 -33.25 -19.32
N GLY A 389 -0.96 -32.65 -20.47
CA GLY A 389 -2.35 -32.48 -20.89
C GLY A 389 -3.05 -33.80 -21.26
N THR A 390 -2.29 -34.83 -21.66
CA THR A 390 -2.82 -36.15 -22.01
C THR A 390 -2.86 -37.15 -20.85
N ALA A 391 -2.18 -36.84 -19.74
CA ALA A 391 -2.00 -37.75 -18.61
C ALA A 391 -3.13 -37.69 -17.56
N HIS A 392 -4.21 -36.94 -17.79
CA HIS A 392 -5.28 -36.72 -16.81
C HIS A 392 -6.65 -37.14 -17.36
N GLU A 393 -7.58 -37.48 -16.46
CA GLU A 393 -8.89 -38.02 -16.83
C GLU A 393 -9.71 -37.03 -17.68
N PRO A 394 -10.40 -37.51 -18.74
CA PRO A 394 -11.32 -36.69 -19.53
C PRO A 394 -12.48 -36.18 -18.67
N GLY A 395 -12.67 -34.85 -18.60
CA GLY A 395 -13.79 -34.22 -17.90
C GLY A 395 -13.40 -33.26 -16.78
N ASP A 396 -12.13 -33.28 -16.35
CA ASP A 396 -11.61 -32.30 -15.41
C ASP A 396 -11.42 -30.93 -16.09
N ILE A 397 -11.89 -29.86 -15.44
CA ILE A 397 -11.74 -28.47 -15.88
C ILE A 397 -10.25 -28.16 -16.09
N ASP A 398 -9.37 -28.68 -15.25
CA ASP A 398 -7.93 -28.48 -15.36
C ASP A 398 -7.34 -29.12 -16.62
N THR A 399 -7.78 -30.34 -16.98
CA THR A 399 -7.38 -31.03 -18.21
C THR A 399 -7.86 -30.27 -19.46
N SER A 400 -9.07 -29.71 -19.41
CA SER A 400 -9.62 -28.92 -20.53
C SER A 400 -8.81 -27.64 -20.77
N ILE A 401 -8.40 -26.95 -19.69
CA ILE A 401 -7.55 -25.76 -19.76
C ILE A 401 -6.19 -26.12 -20.34
N LEU A 402 -5.53 -27.16 -19.81
CA LEU A 402 -4.22 -27.60 -20.30
C LEU A 402 -4.25 -28.01 -21.78
N SER A 403 -5.29 -28.73 -22.21
CA SER A 403 -5.49 -29.14 -23.60
C SER A 403 -5.68 -27.94 -24.54
N ASN A 404 -6.42 -26.93 -24.09
CA ASN A 404 -6.60 -25.68 -24.84
C ASN A 404 -5.29 -24.89 -24.94
N VAL A 405 -4.51 -24.81 -23.85
CA VAL A 405 -3.19 -24.18 -23.84
C VAL A 405 -2.24 -24.88 -24.81
N ALA A 406 -2.14 -26.21 -24.74
CA ALA A 406 -1.27 -27.01 -25.61
C ALA A 406 -1.63 -26.88 -27.11
N ARG A 407 -2.91 -26.61 -27.43
CA ARG A 407 -3.39 -26.34 -28.79
C ARG A 407 -2.98 -24.95 -29.27
N GLN A 408 -3.16 -23.93 -28.42
CA GLN A 408 -2.82 -22.53 -28.73
C GLN A 408 -1.31 -22.27 -28.75
N PHE A 409 -0.55 -23.10 -28.05
CA PHE A 409 0.92 -23.08 -27.95
C PHE A 409 1.56 -24.19 -28.82
N SER A 410 1.03 -24.43 -30.03
CA SER A 410 1.53 -25.47 -30.95
C SER A 410 2.95 -25.18 -31.49
N PRO A 411 3.68 -26.20 -32.03
CA PRO A 411 5.01 -26.01 -32.63
C PRO A 411 5.04 -24.95 -33.72
N ASP A 412 3.95 -24.83 -34.48
CA ASP A 412 3.79 -23.82 -35.52
C ASP A 412 3.62 -22.42 -34.92
N SER A 413 2.86 -22.30 -33.83
CA SER A 413 2.63 -21.01 -33.16
C SER A 413 3.86 -20.45 -32.45
N ILE A 414 4.84 -21.31 -32.11
CA ILE A 414 6.10 -20.91 -31.47
C ILE A 414 7.29 -20.93 -32.42
N ARG A 415 7.06 -21.22 -33.71
CA ARG A 415 8.11 -21.28 -34.71
C ARG A 415 8.78 -19.90 -34.79
N ASN A 416 10.10 -19.88 -34.58
CA ASN A 416 10.93 -18.67 -34.57
C ASN A 416 10.65 -17.71 -33.40
N LEU A 417 9.91 -18.13 -32.35
CA LEU A 417 9.81 -17.34 -31.13
C LEU A 417 11.07 -17.52 -30.28
N ASN A 418 11.52 -16.40 -29.77
CA ASN A 418 12.56 -16.31 -28.76
C ASN A 418 11.95 -16.67 -27.38
N ALA A 419 12.75 -16.96 -26.35
CA ALA A 419 12.23 -17.46 -25.06
C ALA A 419 11.25 -16.48 -24.38
N GLY A 420 11.51 -15.16 -24.48
CA GLY A 420 10.63 -14.12 -23.93
C GLY A 420 9.28 -14.05 -24.65
N ALA A 421 9.28 -14.13 -25.99
CA ALA A 421 8.06 -14.14 -26.79
C ALA A 421 7.24 -15.43 -26.57
N ALA A 422 7.93 -16.58 -26.46
CA ALA A 422 7.30 -17.86 -26.12
C ALA A 422 6.64 -17.79 -24.73
N ARG A 423 7.32 -17.22 -23.72
CA ARG A 423 6.76 -17.01 -22.38
C ARG A 423 5.49 -16.17 -22.42
N GLN A 424 5.49 -15.04 -23.12
CA GLN A 424 4.32 -14.18 -23.26
C GLN A 424 3.16 -14.90 -23.97
N ARG A 425 3.45 -15.70 -24.99
CA ARG A 425 2.44 -16.49 -25.70
C ARG A 425 1.81 -17.56 -24.81
N LEU A 426 2.60 -18.24 -23.97
CA LEU A 426 2.12 -19.25 -23.02
C LEU A 426 1.21 -18.63 -21.95
N ILE A 427 1.57 -17.45 -21.42
CA ILE A 427 0.73 -16.69 -20.48
C ILE A 427 -0.62 -16.36 -21.12
N LYS A 428 -0.61 -15.80 -22.34
CA LYS A 428 -1.84 -15.44 -23.05
C LYS A 428 -2.74 -16.64 -23.30
N ALA A 429 -2.17 -17.73 -23.82
CA ALA A 429 -2.91 -18.98 -24.05
C ALA A 429 -3.55 -19.53 -22.78
N THR A 430 -2.84 -19.45 -21.64
CA THR A 430 -3.35 -19.88 -20.33
C THR A 430 -4.53 -19.05 -19.87
N VAL A 431 -4.37 -17.72 -19.88
CA VAL A 431 -5.41 -16.78 -19.47
C VAL A 431 -6.66 -16.91 -20.36
N ASP A 432 -6.50 -16.96 -21.68
CA ASP A 432 -7.62 -17.11 -22.61
C ASP A 432 -8.30 -18.47 -22.47
N SER A 433 -7.56 -19.54 -22.17
CA SER A 433 -8.14 -20.87 -21.92
C SER A 433 -8.96 -20.90 -20.64
N ILE A 434 -8.48 -20.27 -19.56
CA ILE A 434 -9.23 -20.15 -18.30
C ILE A 434 -10.50 -19.34 -18.51
N LEU A 435 -10.40 -18.18 -19.16
CA LEU A 435 -11.56 -17.32 -19.43
C LEU A 435 -12.57 -17.97 -20.37
N SER A 436 -12.16 -18.92 -21.20
CA SER A 436 -13.08 -19.65 -22.08
C SER A 436 -13.67 -20.93 -21.43
N SER A 437 -13.27 -21.26 -20.20
CA SER A 437 -13.71 -22.47 -19.50
C SER A 437 -14.91 -22.20 -18.56
N PRO A 438 -15.60 -23.25 -18.08
CA PRO A 438 -16.71 -23.12 -17.14
C PRO A 438 -16.36 -22.38 -15.84
N ILE A 439 -15.08 -22.34 -15.43
CA ILE A 439 -14.65 -21.62 -14.22
C ILE A 439 -14.86 -20.10 -14.29
N ALA A 440 -15.03 -19.58 -15.50
CA ALA A 440 -15.30 -18.18 -15.78
C ALA A 440 -16.81 -17.91 -16.01
N GLU A 441 -17.67 -18.91 -15.89
CA GLU A 441 -19.12 -18.73 -15.97
C GLU A 441 -19.61 -17.74 -14.91
N GLY A 442 -20.52 -16.85 -15.32
CA GLY A 442 -21.04 -15.77 -14.47
C GLY A 442 -20.26 -14.45 -14.52
N LEU A 443 -19.07 -14.40 -15.13
CA LEU A 443 -18.36 -13.14 -15.36
C LEU A 443 -18.97 -12.36 -16.53
N SER A 444 -19.20 -11.06 -16.33
CA SER A 444 -19.59 -10.11 -17.37
C SER A 444 -18.43 -9.82 -18.35
N ASP A 445 -18.74 -9.29 -19.53
CA ASP A 445 -17.72 -8.93 -20.53
C ASP A 445 -16.67 -7.93 -19.99
N PRO A 446 -17.04 -6.88 -19.23
CA PRO A 446 -16.06 -5.99 -18.60
C PRO A 446 -15.14 -6.71 -17.60
N GLU A 447 -15.69 -7.62 -16.79
CA GLU A 447 -14.89 -8.40 -15.83
C GLU A 447 -13.92 -9.34 -16.54
N ARG A 448 -14.36 -9.99 -17.62
CA ARG A 448 -13.50 -10.84 -18.47
C ARG A 448 -12.38 -10.04 -19.11
N ALA A 449 -12.67 -8.84 -19.61
CA ALA A 449 -11.66 -7.95 -20.17
C ALA A 449 -10.62 -7.52 -19.13
N SER A 450 -11.08 -7.13 -17.93
CA SER A 450 -10.22 -6.75 -16.80
C SER A 450 -9.35 -7.91 -16.29
N LEU A 451 -9.92 -9.12 -16.17
CA LEU A 451 -9.15 -10.32 -15.82
C LEU A 451 -8.14 -10.69 -16.89
N ARG A 452 -8.46 -10.53 -18.17
CA ARG A 452 -7.52 -10.79 -19.26
C ARG A 452 -6.32 -9.85 -19.18
N GLU A 453 -6.56 -8.55 -19.04
CA GLU A 453 -5.49 -7.55 -18.90
C GLU A 453 -4.63 -7.84 -17.67
N THR A 454 -5.26 -8.14 -16.54
CA THR A 454 -4.58 -8.45 -15.29
C THR A 454 -3.75 -9.72 -15.42
N GLY A 455 -4.33 -10.80 -15.95
CA GLY A 455 -3.67 -12.09 -16.16
C GLY A 455 -2.43 -11.98 -17.04
N TYR A 456 -2.48 -11.15 -18.09
CA TYR A 456 -1.32 -10.91 -18.97
C TYR A 456 -0.16 -10.19 -18.27
N ARG A 457 -0.42 -9.50 -17.16
CA ARG A 457 0.57 -8.79 -16.36
C ARG A 457 1.08 -9.58 -15.16
N LEU A 458 0.49 -10.74 -14.85
CA LEU A 458 0.91 -11.57 -13.73
C LEU A 458 2.36 -12.06 -13.92
N ASN A 459 3.11 -12.03 -12.82
CA ASN A 459 4.50 -12.48 -12.73
C ASN A 459 4.75 -13.17 -11.38
N GLY A 460 5.94 -13.73 -11.18
CA GLY A 460 6.26 -14.48 -9.95
C GLY A 460 6.17 -13.63 -8.67
N GLU A 461 6.42 -12.32 -8.74
CA GLU A 461 6.25 -11.42 -7.59
C GLU A 461 4.77 -11.24 -7.25
N SER A 462 3.93 -10.89 -8.23
CA SER A 462 2.48 -10.80 -8.07
C SER A 462 1.89 -12.06 -7.43
N ILE A 463 2.29 -13.23 -7.94
CA ILE A 463 1.82 -14.55 -7.51
C ILE A 463 2.18 -14.81 -6.04
N ARG A 464 3.42 -14.53 -5.62
CA ARG A 464 3.82 -14.64 -4.21
C ARG A 464 2.97 -13.77 -3.29
N HIS A 465 2.69 -12.53 -3.72
CA HIS A 465 1.85 -11.63 -2.95
C HIS A 465 0.43 -12.21 -2.75
N PHE A 466 -0.18 -12.77 -3.78
CA PHE A 466 -1.54 -13.34 -3.70
C PHE A 466 -1.61 -14.59 -2.83
N GLY A 467 -0.71 -15.56 -3.04
CA GLY A 467 -0.71 -16.81 -2.28
C GLY A 467 -0.52 -16.59 -0.78
N GLY A 468 0.39 -15.69 -0.41
CA GLY A 468 0.59 -15.33 0.99
C GLY A 468 -0.66 -14.71 1.65
N CYS A 469 -1.51 -14.02 0.89
CA CYS A 469 -2.77 -13.49 1.43
C CYS A 469 -3.87 -14.55 1.56
N GLU A 470 -3.98 -15.48 0.61
CA GLU A 470 -5.07 -16.47 0.61
C GLU A 470 -5.01 -17.43 1.81
N ALA A 471 -3.80 -17.75 2.28
CA ALA A 471 -3.61 -18.62 3.43
C ALA A 471 -3.99 -17.96 4.78
N ILE A 472 -4.08 -16.63 4.83
CA ILE A 472 -4.27 -15.87 6.07
C ILE A 472 -5.75 -15.57 6.29
N GLU A 473 -6.32 -16.18 7.33
CA GLU A 473 -7.73 -16.04 7.69
C GLU A 473 -7.99 -14.75 8.49
N SER A 474 -7.09 -14.41 9.42
CA SER A 474 -7.26 -13.22 10.25
C SER A 474 -5.95 -12.72 10.86
N VAL A 475 -5.93 -11.43 11.18
CA VAL A 475 -4.82 -10.75 11.86
C VAL A 475 -5.37 -9.96 13.05
N ASP A 476 -4.81 -10.23 14.22
CA ASP A 476 -5.17 -9.57 15.48
C ASP A 476 -3.93 -8.95 16.15
N VAL A 477 -4.15 -7.85 16.88
CA VAL A 477 -3.09 -7.10 17.55
C VAL A 477 -3.29 -7.19 19.06
N LYS A 478 -2.30 -7.76 19.74
CA LYS A 478 -2.25 -7.85 21.20
C LYS A 478 -1.01 -7.14 21.70
N ARG A 479 -0.97 -6.83 23.00
CA ARG A 479 0.21 -6.20 23.59
C ARG A 479 1.41 -7.14 23.49
N GLY A 480 2.50 -6.65 22.91
CA GLY A 480 3.73 -7.37 22.63
C GLY A 480 3.70 -8.26 21.37
N LYS A 481 2.54 -8.53 20.75
CA LYS A 481 2.46 -9.50 19.65
C LYS A 481 1.33 -9.25 18.64
N VAL A 482 1.55 -9.71 17.42
CA VAL A 482 0.56 -9.80 16.35
C VAL A 482 0.26 -11.26 16.10
N LEU A 483 -1.01 -11.64 16.17
CA LEU A 483 -1.48 -13.00 15.96
C LEU A 483 -1.99 -13.13 14.52
N VAL A 484 -1.36 -13.99 13.73
CA VAL A 484 -1.77 -14.31 12.36
C VAL A 484 -2.36 -15.71 12.36
N THR A 485 -3.65 -15.83 12.07
CA THR A 485 -4.31 -17.15 11.95
C THR A 485 -4.33 -17.57 10.49
N VAL A 486 -3.87 -18.79 10.21
CA VAL A 486 -3.78 -19.34 8.86
C VAL A 486 -4.59 -20.62 8.69
N ASN A 487 -5.06 -20.87 7.47
CA ASN A 487 -5.58 -22.18 7.08
C ASN A 487 -4.39 -23.15 6.97
N GLY A 488 -4.23 -24.05 7.95
CA GLY A 488 -3.05 -24.92 8.06
C GLY A 488 -2.73 -25.70 6.78
N PRO A 489 -3.67 -26.49 6.23
CA PRO A 489 -3.45 -27.26 5.00
C PRO A 489 -3.04 -26.39 3.79
N LEU A 490 -3.74 -25.27 3.55
CA LEU A 490 -3.42 -24.38 2.42
C LEU A 490 -2.07 -23.69 2.62
N TYR A 491 -1.79 -23.24 3.83
CA TYR A 491 -0.53 -22.59 4.20
C TYR A 491 0.66 -23.52 3.95
N GLN A 492 0.58 -24.76 4.43
CA GLN A 492 1.61 -25.79 4.22
C GLN A 492 1.80 -26.08 2.73
N LYS A 493 0.70 -26.22 1.97
CA LYS A 493 0.76 -26.48 0.53
C LYS A 493 1.46 -25.37 -0.24
N LEU A 494 1.14 -24.12 0.08
CA LEU A 494 1.77 -22.95 -0.56
C LEU A 494 3.26 -22.82 -0.20
N ASN A 495 3.68 -23.31 0.96
CA ASN A 495 5.08 -23.29 1.40
C ASN A 495 5.96 -24.42 0.84
N GLU A 496 5.38 -25.39 0.11
CA GLU A 496 6.16 -26.36 -0.67
C GLU A 496 6.98 -25.68 -1.77
N VAL A 497 6.49 -24.56 -2.30
CA VAL A 497 7.20 -23.72 -3.25
C VAL A 497 7.88 -22.59 -2.50
N LYS A 498 9.19 -22.49 -2.68
CA LYS A 498 10.05 -21.51 -2.03
C LYS A 498 10.68 -20.59 -3.04
N ASP A 499 10.88 -19.34 -2.64
CA ASP A 499 11.67 -18.40 -3.41
C ASP A 499 13.19 -18.63 -3.20
N PRO A 500 14.08 -17.89 -3.88
CA PRO A 500 15.52 -18.05 -3.74
C PRO A 500 16.06 -17.84 -2.32
N ASP A 501 15.34 -17.09 -1.48
CA ASP A 501 15.70 -16.84 -0.09
C ASP A 501 15.15 -17.95 0.85
N GLY A 502 14.48 -18.95 0.28
CA GLY A 502 13.92 -20.09 1.00
C GLY A 502 12.57 -19.81 1.67
N ILE A 503 11.94 -18.66 1.39
CA ILE A 503 10.66 -18.25 1.97
C ILE A 503 9.53 -18.90 1.16
N GLY A 504 8.60 -19.56 1.86
CA GLY A 504 7.43 -20.15 1.24
C GLY A 504 6.41 -19.10 0.76
N ILE A 505 5.62 -19.43 -0.27
CA ILE A 505 4.58 -18.51 -0.78
C ILE A 505 3.59 -18.11 0.31
N GLY A 506 3.15 -19.06 1.14
CA GLY A 506 2.25 -18.81 2.27
C GLY A 506 2.90 -17.91 3.33
N GLU A 507 4.20 -18.08 3.58
CA GLU A 507 4.99 -17.28 4.53
C GLU A 507 5.25 -15.84 4.06
N TYR A 508 5.23 -15.59 2.76
CA TYR A 508 5.74 -14.34 2.17
C TYR A 508 5.16 -13.06 2.81
N GLN A 509 3.83 -12.97 3.01
CA GLN A 509 3.25 -11.76 3.62
C GLN A 509 3.62 -11.61 5.10
N ILE A 510 3.67 -12.72 5.83
CA ILE A 510 4.06 -12.74 7.25
C ILE A 510 5.51 -12.29 7.40
N GLU A 511 6.38 -12.75 6.51
CA GLU A 511 7.79 -12.38 6.52
C GLU A 511 8.00 -10.90 6.19
N ARG A 512 7.26 -10.35 5.24
CA ARG A 512 7.26 -8.89 5.00
C ARG A 512 6.86 -8.09 6.23
N THR A 513 5.85 -8.55 6.98
CA THR A 513 5.47 -7.91 8.24
C THR A 513 6.56 -8.02 9.30
N ARG A 514 7.24 -9.17 9.41
CA ARG A 514 8.39 -9.34 10.33
C ARG A 514 9.53 -8.39 9.98
N GLN A 515 9.87 -8.26 8.70
CA GLN A 515 10.87 -7.30 8.22
C GLN A 515 10.48 -5.86 8.55
N ALA A 516 9.23 -5.47 8.32
CA ALA A 516 8.78 -4.15 8.73
C ALA A 516 8.92 -3.93 10.25
N PHE A 517 8.57 -4.94 11.05
CA PHE A 517 8.62 -4.85 12.51
C PHE A 517 10.02 -4.93 13.10
N SER A 518 11.04 -5.40 12.38
CA SER A 518 12.42 -5.30 12.86
C SER A 518 12.86 -3.84 13.04
N SER A 519 12.24 -2.93 12.29
CA SER A 519 12.44 -1.48 12.38
C SER A 519 11.53 -0.78 13.39
N LEU A 520 10.53 -1.45 13.97
CA LEU A 520 9.51 -0.81 14.81
C LEU A 520 9.60 -1.25 16.27
N THR A 521 9.59 -0.28 17.17
CA THR A 521 9.59 -0.49 18.62
C THR A 521 8.46 0.28 19.28
N ILE A 522 7.91 -0.30 20.34
CA ILE A 522 6.95 0.34 21.25
C ILE A 522 7.50 0.19 22.66
N ASN A 523 7.86 1.30 23.29
CA ASN A 523 8.52 1.34 24.60
C ASN A 523 9.80 0.47 24.63
N GLY A 524 10.60 0.54 23.56
CA GLY A 524 11.84 -0.22 23.42
C GLY A 524 11.66 -1.72 23.14
N ARG A 525 10.43 -2.20 22.92
CA ARG A 525 10.15 -3.61 22.58
C ARG A 525 9.62 -3.74 21.16
N ARG A 526 10.12 -4.72 20.41
CA ARG A 526 9.61 -5.05 19.08
C ARG A 526 8.37 -5.95 19.19
N PRO A 527 7.27 -5.68 18.46
CA PRO A 527 6.17 -6.62 18.35
C PRO A 527 6.63 -7.93 17.72
N VAL A 528 6.20 -9.07 18.26
CA VAL A 528 6.48 -10.40 17.70
C VAL A 528 5.30 -10.85 16.84
N VAL A 529 5.56 -11.46 15.68
CA VAL A 529 4.52 -12.08 14.85
C VAL A 529 4.41 -13.57 15.19
N GLU A 530 3.26 -13.97 15.71
CA GLU A 530 2.92 -15.35 16.07
C GLU A 530 1.94 -15.91 15.04
N VAL A 531 2.29 -17.05 14.43
CA VAL A 531 1.44 -17.73 13.45
C VAL A 531 0.72 -18.89 14.13
N VAL A 532 -0.60 -18.94 14.01
CA VAL A 532 -1.43 -20.01 14.56
C VAL A 532 -2.17 -20.71 13.43
N GLU A 533 -1.94 -22.01 13.30
CA GLU A 533 -2.66 -22.84 12.35
C GLU A 533 -4.05 -23.18 12.90
N ARG A 534 -5.07 -22.92 12.08
CA ARG A 534 -6.40 -23.46 12.31
C ARG A 534 -6.53 -24.73 11.48
N ASN A 535 -6.65 -25.86 12.16
CA ASN A 535 -7.11 -27.07 11.51
C ASN A 535 -8.62 -26.95 11.32
N PRO A 536 -9.14 -27.12 10.10
CA PRO A 536 -10.58 -27.20 9.90
C PRO A 536 -11.14 -28.35 10.77
N PRO A 537 -12.31 -28.16 11.39
CA PRO A 537 -12.95 -29.19 12.20
C PRO A 537 -13.30 -30.44 11.39
#